data_AF-A0A6P1MI18-F1
#
_entry.id   AF-A0A6P1MI18-F1
#
_cell.length_a   1.000
_cell.length_b   1.000
_cell.length_c   1.000
_cell.angle_alpha   90.00
_cell.angle_beta   90.00
_cell.angle_gamma   90.00
#
_symmetry.space_group_name_H-M   'P 1'
#
loop_
_entity.id
_entity.type
_entity.pdbx_description
1 polymer ?
#
loop_
_entity_poly.entity_id
_entity_poly.type
_entity_poly.pdbx_seq_one_letter_code
_entity_poly.pdbx_strand_id
1 'polypeptide(L)'
;MTVNEENFIEQILLKNEKALEFVIEKYGWIIKTVARKHLQKQLELTDECINDVLLAVWENVDSFDKSRNTFENWLAGVSRYKAIDCKRKYLKKYREEPLETLENVVDLKSRHGSEEQEISEELSEMLACLGKKDRGIFERLFWHGESVKSVSISMGMKETAVYNHVSRGRRKLRKHLSLMGKENNL
;
A
#
# COMPACT_ATOMS: atom_id res chain seq x y z
N MET A 1 -27.48 10.82 -15.31
CA MET A 1 -26.49 11.74 -14.72
C MET A 1 -25.11 11.37 -15.25
N THR A 2 -24.33 12.35 -15.72
CA THR A 2 -22.98 12.16 -16.24
C THR A 2 -21.96 12.18 -15.09
N VAL A 3 -21.06 11.20 -15.07
CA VAL A 3 -19.98 11.13 -14.07
C VAL A 3 -18.78 11.97 -14.54
N ASN A 4 -18.17 12.71 -13.63
CA ASN A 4 -17.03 13.59 -13.90
C ASN A 4 -16.09 13.71 -12.68
N GLU A 5 -15.06 14.53 -12.79
CA GLU A 5 -14.03 14.75 -11.76
C GLU A 5 -14.57 15.27 -10.43
N GLU A 6 -15.69 15.99 -10.46
CA GLU A 6 -16.26 16.63 -9.28
C GLU A 6 -17.18 15.69 -8.49
N ASN A 7 -17.80 14.72 -9.18
CA ASN A 7 -18.85 13.88 -8.59
C ASN A 7 -18.53 12.38 -8.52
N PHE A 8 -17.47 11.87 -9.17
CA PHE A 8 -17.23 10.43 -9.26
C PHE A 8 -17.11 9.75 -7.89
N ILE A 9 -16.57 10.43 -6.89
CA ILE A 9 -16.42 9.89 -5.53
C ILE A 9 -17.79 9.66 -4.87
N GLU A 10 -18.67 10.65 -4.94
CA GLU A 10 -20.05 10.54 -4.45
C GLU A 10 -20.81 9.45 -5.22
N GLN A 11 -20.56 9.33 -6.52
CA GLN A 11 -21.17 8.30 -7.33
C GLN A 11 -20.69 6.88 -7.00
N ILE A 12 -19.42 6.69 -6.64
CA ILE A 12 -18.93 5.40 -6.12
C ILE A 12 -19.61 5.06 -4.78
N LEU A 13 -19.80 6.06 -3.90
CA LEU A 13 -20.53 5.85 -2.64
C LEU A 13 -21.98 5.42 -2.87
N LEU A 14 -22.63 5.96 -3.90
CA LEU A 14 -23.96 5.56 -4.36
C LEU A 14 -23.98 4.26 -5.17
N LYS A 15 -22.85 3.55 -5.26
CA LYS A 15 -22.69 2.29 -6.01
C LYS A 15 -23.07 2.42 -7.49
N ASN A 16 -22.78 3.57 -8.09
CA ASN A 16 -22.92 3.78 -9.53
C ASN A 16 -21.67 3.28 -10.26
N GLU A 17 -21.82 2.17 -11.01
CA GLU A 17 -20.73 1.51 -11.73
C GLU A 17 -20.02 2.43 -12.74
N LYS A 18 -20.75 3.38 -13.35
CA LYS A 18 -20.17 4.35 -14.29
C LYS A 18 -19.08 5.22 -13.65
N ALA A 19 -19.09 5.36 -12.34
CA ALA A 19 -18.06 6.09 -11.64
C ALA A 19 -16.78 5.30 -11.43
N LEU A 20 -16.89 3.97 -11.34
CA LEU A 20 -15.72 3.10 -11.37
C LEU A 20 -15.11 3.05 -12.77
N GLU A 21 -15.95 3.01 -13.82
CA GLU A 21 -15.50 3.15 -15.22
C GLU A 21 -14.71 4.45 -15.41
N PHE A 22 -15.25 5.58 -14.93
CA PHE A 22 -14.54 6.87 -14.96
C PHE A 22 -13.17 6.80 -14.27
N VAL A 23 -13.06 6.11 -13.12
CA VAL A 23 -11.78 5.93 -12.42
C VAL A 23 -10.78 5.12 -13.25
N ILE A 24 -11.25 4.06 -13.93
CA ILE A 24 -10.41 3.22 -14.78
C ILE A 24 -9.89 4.03 -15.96
N GLU A 25 -10.77 4.76 -16.64
CA GLU A 25 -10.42 5.57 -17.81
C GLU A 25 -9.44 6.69 -17.46
N LYS A 26 -9.73 7.44 -16.39
CA LYS A 26 -8.93 8.62 -16.03
C LYS A 26 -7.66 8.28 -15.24
N TYR A 27 -7.73 7.34 -14.30
CA TYR A 27 -6.66 7.08 -13.34
C TYR A 27 -6.06 5.67 -13.44
N GLY A 28 -6.54 4.82 -14.35
CA GLY A 28 -6.04 3.45 -14.50
C GLY A 28 -4.53 3.37 -14.81
N TRP A 29 -3.95 4.42 -15.40
CA TRP A 29 -2.51 4.52 -15.62
C TRP A 29 -1.70 4.55 -14.31
N ILE A 30 -2.23 5.16 -13.25
CA ILE A 30 -1.60 5.20 -11.91
C ILE A 30 -1.52 3.78 -11.35
N ILE A 31 -2.65 3.07 -11.37
CA ILE A 31 -2.76 1.69 -10.88
C ILE A 31 -1.78 0.79 -11.62
N LYS A 32 -1.78 0.84 -12.97
CA LYS A 32 -0.86 0.07 -13.82
C LYS A 32 0.60 0.37 -13.53
N THR A 33 0.95 1.65 -13.36
CA THR A 33 2.33 2.08 -13.11
C THR A 33 2.81 1.56 -11.77
N VAL A 34 2.01 1.73 -10.72
CA VAL A 34 2.37 1.28 -9.36
C VAL A 34 2.43 -0.26 -9.29
N ALA A 35 1.45 -0.96 -9.88
CA ALA A 35 1.45 -2.42 -9.92
C ALA A 35 2.71 -2.96 -10.62
N ARG A 36 3.04 -2.46 -11.81
CA ARG A 36 4.26 -2.88 -12.55
C ARG A 36 5.54 -2.60 -11.77
N LYS A 37 5.65 -1.43 -11.12
CA LYS A 37 6.81 -1.06 -10.32
C LYS A 37 7.07 -2.03 -9.16
N HIS A 38 6.01 -2.57 -8.55
CA HIS A 38 6.12 -3.45 -7.38
C HIS A 38 6.11 -4.94 -7.72
N LEU A 39 5.47 -5.33 -8.82
CA LEU A 39 5.39 -6.72 -9.27
C LEU A 39 6.55 -7.11 -10.18
N GLN A 40 7.15 -6.17 -10.94
CA GLN A 40 8.34 -6.31 -11.80
C GLN A 40 8.48 -7.64 -12.55
N LYS A 41 8.96 -8.70 -11.88
CA LYS A 41 9.20 -10.04 -12.42
C LYS A 41 7.95 -10.91 -12.48
N GLN A 42 6.87 -10.51 -11.82
CA GLN A 42 5.57 -11.20 -11.77
C GLN A 42 4.50 -10.39 -12.52
N LEU A 43 4.75 -10.06 -13.79
CA LEU A 43 3.83 -9.23 -14.58
C LEU A 43 2.47 -9.90 -14.79
N GLU A 44 2.42 -11.23 -14.76
CA GLU A 44 1.20 -12.04 -14.80
C GLU A 44 0.23 -11.74 -13.66
N LEU A 45 0.72 -11.20 -12.53
CA LEU A 45 -0.12 -10.80 -11.39
C LEU A 45 -0.71 -9.40 -11.52
N THR A 46 -0.35 -8.66 -12.57
CA THR A 46 -0.72 -7.25 -12.72
C THR A 46 -2.24 -7.09 -12.80
N ASP A 47 -2.92 -7.93 -13.56
CA ASP A 47 -4.38 -7.82 -13.76
C ASP A 47 -5.14 -8.16 -12.47
N GLU A 48 -4.71 -9.20 -11.74
CA GLU A 48 -5.26 -9.54 -10.42
C GLU A 48 -5.06 -8.37 -9.44
N CYS A 49 -3.86 -7.79 -9.40
CA CYS A 49 -3.57 -6.63 -8.58
C CYS A 49 -4.45 -5.42 -8.94
N ILE A 50 -4.65 -5.14 -10.23
CA ILE A 50 -5.51 -4.03 -10.67
C ILE A 50 -6.95 -4.25 -10.20
N ASN A 51 -7.48 -5.48 -10.35
CA ASN A 51 -8.81 -5.82 -9.89
C ASN A 51 -8.95 -5.64 -8.36
N ASP A 52 -7.95 -6.09 -7.60
CA ASP A 52 -7.89 -5.91 -6.15
C ASP A 52 -7.87 -4.43 -5.73
N VAL A 53 -7.24 -3.57 -6.54
CA VAL A 53 -7.25 -2.11 -6.33
C VAL A 53 -8.61 -1.53 -6.61
N LEU A 54 -9.21 -1.84 -7.76
CA LEU A 54 -10.52 -1.32 -8.15
C LEU A 54 -11.59 -1.73 -7.15
N LEU A 55 -11.55 -2.96 -6.67
CA LEU A 55 -12.43 -3.44 -5.60
C LEU A 55 -12.20 -2.65 -4.31
N ALA A 56 -10.96 -2.40 -3.91
CA ALA A 56 -10.68 -1.60 -2.72
C ALA A 56 -11.15 -0.16 -2.85
N VAL A 57 -11.05 0.45 -4.03
CA VAL A 57 -11.62 1.76 -4.32
C VAL A 57 -13.15 1.70 -4.17
N TRP A 58 -13.79 0.73 -4.81
CA TRP A 58 -15.25 0.55 -4.76
C TRP A 58 -15.80 0.39 -3.34
N GLU A 59 -15.06 -0.32 -2.48
CA GLU A 59 -15.47 -0.62 -1.11
C GLU A 59 -15.13 0.49 -0.11
N ASN A 60 -14.02 1.22 -0.31
CA ASN A 60 -13.42 2.07 0.72
C ASN A 60 -13.19 3.52 0.28
N VAL A 61 -13.86 3.99 -0.77
CA VAL A 61 -13.72 5.39 -1.24
C VAL A 61 -14.17 6.40 -0.18
N ASP A 62 -15.03 6.01 0.76
CA ASP A 62 -15.47 6.81 1.92
C ASP A 62 -14.30 7.23 2.83
N SER A 63 -13.20 6.47 2.82
CA SER A 63 -11.98 6.80 3.55
C SER A 63 -11.12 7.90 2.89
N PHE A 64 -11.43 8.26 1.64
CA PHE A 64 -10.76 9.35 0.95
C PHE A 64 -11.26 10.71 1.44
N ASP A 65 -10.32 11.62 1.71
CA ASP A 65 -10.60 12.97 2.17
C ASP A 65 -9.85 13.97 1.29
N LYS A 66 -10.61 14.67 0.44
CA LYS A 66 -10.09 15.67 -0.50
C LYS A 66 -9.36 16.84 0.18
N SER A 67 -9.64 17.10 1.45
CA SER A 67 -8.92 18.16 2.21
C SER A 67 -7.51 17.74 2.63
N ARG A 68 -7.23 16.43 2.58
CA ARG A 68 -5.98 15.85 3.09
C ARG A 68 -5.07 15.31 2.01
N ASN A 69 -5.60 14.94 0.85
CA ASN A 69 -4.81 14.42 -0.27
C ASN A 69 -5.56 14.54 -1.60
N THR A 70 -4.83 14.52 -2.72
CA THR A 70 -5.44 14.32 -4.03
C THR A 70 -5.87 12.87 -4.22
N PHE A 71 -6.84 12.63 -5.10
CA PHE A 71 -7.33 11.29 -5.36
C PHE A 71 -6.25 10.41 -5.98
N GLU A 72 -5.42 10.96 -6.86
CA GLU A 72 -4.27 10.31 -7.50
C GLU A 72 -3.29 9.75 -6.47
N ASN A 73 -2.92 10.57 -5.47
CA ASN A 73 -1.98 10.17 -4.43
C ASN A 73 -2.60 9.12 -3.49
N TRP A 74 -3.88 9.25 -3.18
CA TRP A 74 -4.59 8.24 -2.39
C TRP A 74 -4.67 6.91 -3.15
N LEU A 75 -5.02 6.94 -4.44
CA LEU A 75 -5.10 5.78 -5.32
C LEU A 75 -3.73 5.10 -5.50
N ALA A 76 -2.66 5.88 -5.62
CA ALA A 76 -1.30 5.35 -5.68
C ALA A 76 -0.94 4.60 -4.37
N GLY A 77 -1.36 5.13 -3.22
CA GLY A 77 -1.19 4.46 -1.92
C GLY A 77 -1.96 3.14 -1.82
N VAL A 78 -3.23 3.14 -2.25
CA VAL A 78 -4.06 1.90 -2.32
C VAL A 78 -3.41 0.89 -3.28
N SER A 79 -2.94 1.36 -4.43
CA SER A 79 -2.29 0.53 -5.46
C SER A 79 -1.02 -0.12 -4.96
N ARG A 80 -0.18 0.64 -4.24
CA ARG A 80 1.04 0.12 -3.61
C ARG A 80 0.71 -0.96 -2.60
N TYR A 81 -0.26 -0.70 -1.72
CA TYR A 81 -0.68 -1.66 -0.70
C TYR A 81 -1.16 -2.97 -1.34
N LYS A 82 -2.00 -2.90 -2.38
CA LYS A 82 -2.51 -4.09 -3.08
C LYS A 82 -1.44 -4.83 -3.87
N ALA A 83 -0.49 -4.13 -4.50
CA ALA A 83 0.61 -4.79 -5.20
C ALA A 83 1.51 -5.59 -4.25
N ILE A 84 1.79 -5.05 -3.06
CA ILE A 84 2.53 -5.76 -2.01
C ILE A 84 1.73 -6.99 -1.53
N ASP A 85 0.42 -6.83 -1.31
CA ASP A 85 -0.46 -7.93 -0.90
C ASP A 85 -0.52 -9.05 -1.94
N CYS A 86 -0.64 -8.70 -3.22
CA CYS A 86 -0.67 -9.63 -4.34
C CYS A 86 0.63 -10.44 -4.43
N LYS A 87 1.79 -9.75 -4.39
CA LYS A 87 3.11 -10.41 -4.35
C LYS A 87 3.26 -11.36 -3.15
N ARG A 88 2.74 -10.96 -1.99
CA ARG A 88 2.75 -11.79 -0.77
C ARG A 88 1.90 -13.06 -0.93
N LYS A 89 0.69 -12.96 -1.47
CA LYS A 89 -0.19 -14.12 -1.74
C LYS A 89 0.49 -15.09 -2.71
N TYR A 90 1.10 -14.57 -3.77
CA TYR A 90 1.85 -15.37 -4.74
C TYR A 90 3.01 -16.14 -4.09
N LEU A 91 3.88 -15.44 -3.35
CA LEU A 91 5.03 -16.07 -2.67
C LEU A 91 4.61 -17.14 -1.64
N LYS A 92 3.48 -16.93 -0.97
CA LYS A 92 2.92 -17.91 -0.03
C LYS A 92 2.47 -19.17 -0.78
N LYS A 93 1.69 -19.02 -1.85
CA LYS A 93 1.21 -20.13 -2.67
C LYS A 93 2.39 -20.94 -3.24
N TYR A 94 3.42 -20.26 -3.73
CA TYR A 94 4.61 -20.91 -4.29
C TYR A 94 5.43 -21.68 -3.25
N ARG A 95 5.46 -21.21 -1.99
CA ARG A 95 6.15 -21.90 -0.89
C ARG A 95 5.41 -23.17 -0.44
N GLU A 96 4.11 -23.26 -0.70
CA GLU A 96 3.27 -24.40 -0.36
C GLU A 96 3.21 -25.45 -1.50
N GLU A 97 3.78 -25.17 -2.67
CA GLU A 97 3.88 -26.13 -3.79
C GLU A 97 5.13 -27.04 -3.70
N PRO A 98 5.05 -28.32 -4.11
CA PRO A 98 6.17 -29.25 -4.09
C PRO A 98 7.39 -28.79 -4.89
N LEU A 99 8.56 -29.20 -4.40
CA LEU A 99 9.90 -28.72 -4.68
C LEU A 99 10.47 -29.07 -6.09
N GLU A 100 9.74 -28.85 -7.18
CA GLU A 100 10.19 -29.23 -8.54
C GLU A 100 10.66 -28.08 -9.45
N THR A 101 10.77 -26.84 -8.96
CA THR A 101 11.19 -25.72 -9.83
C THR A 101 12.24 -24.83 -9.18
N LEU A 102 13.40 -25.40 -8.88
CA LEU A 102 14.52 -24.73 -8.20
C LEU A 102 15.62 -24.23 -9.16
N GLU A 103 15.28 -23.60 -10.28
CA GLU A 103 16.29 -22.91 -11.12
C GLU A 103 16.29 -21.38 -10.95
N ASN A 104 15.22 -20.78 -10.42
CA ASN A 104 15.08 -19.31 -10.35
C ASN A 104 15.44 -18.67 -8.98
N VAL A 105 15.86 -19.49 -8.00
CA VAL A 105 15.98 -19.03 -6.59
C VAL A 105 17.34 -18.39 -6.27
N VAL A 106 18.39 -18.70 -7.05
CA VAL A 106 19.77 -18.32 -6.71
C VAL A 106 20.08 -16.85 -7.06
N ASP A 107 19.47 -16.31 -8.11
CA ASP A 107 19.72 -14.92 -8.57
C ASP A 107 19.01 -13.84 -7.73
N LEU A 108 18.04 -14.23 -6.89
CA LEU A 108 17.24 -13.30 -6.07
C LEU A 108 17.96 -12.84 -4.80
N LYS A 109 18.88 -13.64 -4.24
CA LYS A 109 19.56 -13.33 -2.97
C LYS A 109 20.75 -12.37 -3.12
N SER A 110 21.44 -12.37 -4.25
CA SER A 110 22.69 -11.63 -4.40
C SER A 110 22.53 -10.14 -4.74
N ARG A 111 21.30 -9.69 -5.08
CA ARG A 111 21.02 -8.33 -5.56
C ARG A 111 19.99 -7.54 -4.71
N HIS A 112 19.45 -8.13 -3.66
CA HIS A 112 18.52 -7.46 -2.73
C HIS A 112 19.20 -6.41 -1.83
N GLY A 113 20.52 -6.49 -1.60
CA GLY A 113 21.18 -5.72 -0.55
C GLY A 113 21.21 -4.20 -0.77
N SER A 114 21.38 -3.71 -2.01
CA SER A 114 21.64 -2.29 -2.28
C SER A 114 20.38 -1.43 -2.41
N GLU A 115 19.30 -1.95 -3.01
CA GLU A 115 18.04 -1.22 -3.20
C GLU A 115 17.13 -1.29 -1.96
N GLU A 116 17.23 -2.36 -1.16
CA GLU A 116 16.55 -2.41 0.14
C GLU A 116 17.15 -1.43 1.15
N GLN A 117 18.44 -1.07 1.01
CA GLN A 117 19.12 -0.12 1.90
C GLN A 117 18.70 1.33 1.63
N GLU A 118 18.70 1.78 0.38
CA GLU A 118 18.29 3.16 0.03
C GLU A 118 16.81 3.43 0.38
N ILE A 119 15.92 2.46 0.13
CA ILE A 119 14.50 2.61 0.46
C ILE A 119 14.27 2.43 1.97
N SER A 120 15.10 1.63 2.66
CA SER A 120 15.09 1.52 4.14
C SER A 120 15.46 2.83 4.81
N GLU A 121 16.37 3.62 4.23
CA GLU A 121 16.76 4.92 4.79
C GLU A 121 15.62 5.95 4.68
N GLU A 122 15.00 6.08 3.51
CA GLU A 122 13.86 6.99 3.30
C GLU A 122 12.68 6.63 4.22
N LEU A 123 12.38 5.33 4.39
CA LEU A 123 11.35 4.86 5.31
C LEU A 123 11.73 5.06 6.78
N SER A 124 12.99 4.85 7.14
CA SER A 124 13.51 5.08 8.48
C SER A 124 13.43 6.56 8.86
N GLU A 125 13.74 7.47 7.93
CA GLU A 125 13.58 8.92 8.08
C GLU A 125 12.11 9.32 8.23
N MET A 126 11.23 8.82 7.36
CA MET A 126 9.79 9.09 7.47
C MET A 126 9.22 8.62 8.82
N LEU A 127 9.68 7.46 9.32
CA LEU A 127 9.27 6.90 10.60
C LEU A 127 10.15 7.36 11.77
N ALA A 128 11.06 8.33 11.57
CA ALA A 128 11.97 8.82 12.60
C ALA A 128 11.20 9.38 13.81
N CYS A 129 10.07 10.05 13.56
CA CYS A 129 9.20 10.62 14.57
C CYS A 129 8.39 9.60 15.40
N LEU A 130 8.44 8.32 15.01
CA LEU A 130 7.80 7.23 15.75
C LEU A 130 8.78 6.58 16.73
N GLY A 131 8.28 6.18 17.90
CA GLY A 131 9.08 5.37 18.82
C GLY A 131 9.36 3.99 18.24
N LYS A 132 10.44 3.33 18.67
CA LYS A 132 10.90 2.02 18.16
C LYS A 132 9.78 0.99 17.99
N LYS A 133 8.87 0.93 18.96
CA LYS A 133 7.73 -0.01 18.95
C LYS A 133 6.71 0.33 17.86
N ASP A 134 6.36 1.60 17.71
CA ASP A 134 5.44 2.07 16.66
C ASP A 134 6.07 1.85 15.28
N ARG A 135 7.36 2.18 15.13
CA ARG A 135 8.11 1.96 13.88
C ARG A 135 8.10 0.50 13.46
N GLY A 136 8.45 -0.42 14.36
CA GLY A 136 8.44 -1.85 14.06
C GLY A 136 7.05 -2.39 13.72
N ILE A 137 5.98 -1.85 14.32
CA ILE A 137 4.59 -2.18 13.92
C ILE A 137 4.31 -1.68 12.50
N PHE A 138 4.75 -0.46 12.16
CA PHE A 138 4.55 0.09 10.82
C PHE A 138 5.36 -0.64 9.75
N GLU A 139 6.62 -0.96 10.01
CA GLU A 139 7.44 -1.78 9.12
C GLU A 139 6.78 -3.16 8.90
N ARG A 140 6.38 -3.85 9.97
CA ARG A 140 5.73 -5.14 9.83
C ARG A 140 4.43 -5.07 9.03
N LEU A 141 3.56 -4.11 9.31
CA LEU A 141 2.26 -4.00 8.63
C LEU A 141 2.34 -3.46 7.21
N PHE A 142 3.16 -2.45 6.95
CA PHE A 142 3.18 -1.71 5.68
C PHE A 142 4.37 -2.07 4.79
N TRP A 143 5.47 -2.57 5.35
CA TRP A 143 6.66 -2.97 4.59
C TRP A 143 6.72 -4.49 4.40
N HIS A 144 6.68 -5.26 5.48
CA HIS A 144 6.66 -6.72 5.43
C HIS A 144 5.26 -7.29 5.14
N GLY A 145 4.24 -6.43 5.16
CA GLY A 145 2.87 -6.80 4.88
C GLY A 145 2.34 -7.87 5.83
N GLU A 146 2.74 -7.91 7.10
CA GLU A 146 2.15 -8.81 8.09
C GLU A 146 0.69 -8.41 8.39
N SER A 147 -0.17 -9.38 8.74
CA SER A 147 -1.53 -9.06 9.20
C SER A 147 -1.51 -8.52 10.63
N VAL A 148 -2.54 -7.75 11.03
CA VAL A 148 -2.67 -7.27 12.42
C VAL A 148 -2.66 -8.43 13.41
N LYS A 149 -3.28 -9.55 13.05
CA LYS A 149 -3.25 -10.80 13.81
C LYS A 149 -1.83 -11.39 13.92
N SER A 150 -1.08 -11.44 12.82
CA SER A 150 0.33 -11.90 12.81
C SER A 150 1.20 -11.03 13.70
N VAL A 151 1.08 -9.71 13.59
CA VAL A 151 1.83 -8.74 14.41
C VAL A 151 1.42 -8.83 15.87
N SER A 152 0.13 -9.01 16.14
CA SER A 152 -0.40 -9.24 17.48
C SER A 152 0.24 -10.46 18.14
N ILE A 153 0.30 -11.59 17.42
CA ILE A 153 0.94 -12.82 17.91
C ILE A 153 2.45 -12.64 18.07
N SER A 154 3.14 -12.13 17.04
CA SER A 154 4.60 -12.03 17.02
C SER A 154 5.15 -11.02 18.04
N MET A 155 4.38 -9.97 18.36
CA MET A 155 4.76 -8.94 19.33
C MET A 155 4.13 -9.13 20.71
N GLY A 156 3.32 -10.18 20.92
CA GLY A 156 2.67 -10.45 22.21
C GLY A 156 1.68 -9.35 22.63
N MET A 157 0.91 -8.81 21.69
CA MET A 157 -0.01 -7.68 21.90
C MET A 157 -1.42 -8.03 21.49
N LYS A 158 -2.44 -7.37 22.05
CA LYS A 158 -3.81 -7.47 21.54
C LYS A 158 -3.93 -6.77 20.18
N GLU A 159 -4.74 -7.30 19.26
CA GLU A 159 -5.01 -6.65 17.96
C GLU A 159 -5.50 -5.21 18.13
N THR A 160 -6.36 -4.94 19.11
CA THR A 160 -6.81 -3.58 19.46
C THR A 160 -5.67 -2.65 19.85
N ALA A 161 -4.61 -3.16 20.49
CA ALA A 161 -3.43 -2.38 20.79
C ALA A 161 -2.64 -2.06 19.51
N VAL A 162 -2.50 -3.01 18.59
CA VAL A 162 -1.86 -2.81 17.28
C VAL A 162 -2.59 -1.71 16.50
N TYR A 163 -3.93 -1.76 16.42
CA TYR A 163 -4.74 -0.70 15.79
C TYR A 163 -4.53 0.68 16.46
N ASN A 164 -4.46 0.73 17.79
CA ASN A 164 -4.20 1.97 18.53
C ASN A 164 -2.80 2.54 18.26
N HIS A 165 -1.78 1.69 18.13
CA HIS A 165 -0.43 2.09 17.74
C HIS A 165 -0.41 2.66 16.32
N VAL A 166 -1.08 2.01 15.36
CA VAL A 166 -1.22 2.51 13.98
C VAL A 166 -1.94 3.86 13.94
N SER A 167 -3.04 3.99 14.68
CA SER A 167 -3.82 5.25 14.73
C SER A 167 -2.99 6.42 15.27
N ARG A 168 -2.31 6.23 16.42
CA ARG A 168 -1.45 7.27 17.01
C ARG A 168 -0.24 7.57 16.14
N GLY A 169 0.38 6.55 15.56
CA GLY A 169 1.51 6.70 14.63
C GLY A 169 1.13 7.52 13.40
N ARG A 170 -0.03 7.25 12.79
CA ARG A 170 -0.57 8.04 11.66
C ARG A 170 -0.83 9.50 12.02
N ARG A 171 -1.15 9.80 13.28
CA ARG A 171 -1.34 11.19 13.75
C ARG A 171 0.01 11.89 13.93
N LYS A 172 1.04 11.20 14.44
CA LYS A 172 2.41 11.74 14.58
C LYS A 172 3.06 11.97 13.23
N LEU A 173 3.00 10.98 12.33
CA LEU A 173 3.51 11.09 10.97
C LEU A 173 2.90 12.26 10.21
N ARG A 174 1.57 12.45 10.31
CA ARG A 174 0.89 13.61 9.73
C ARG A 174 1.45 14.94 10.22
N LYS A 175 1.63 15.09 11.54
CA LYS A 175 2.18 16.33 12.11
C LYS A 175 3.61 16.57 11.64
N HIS A 176 4.44 15.52 11.62
CA HIS A 176 5.82 15.60 11.17
C HIS A 176 5.92 15.98 9.69
N LEU A 177 5.16 15.30 8.82
CA LEU A 177 5.10 15.60 7.38
C LEU A 177 4.56 17.02 7.09
N SER A 178 3.59 17.50 7.89
CA SER A 178 3.08 18.87 7.77
C SER A 178 4.08 19.95 8.22
N LEU A 179 5.07 19.59 9.03
CA LEU A 179 6.16 20.48 9.46
C LEU A 179 7.29 20.48 8.42
N MET A 180 7.70 19.31 7.93
CA MET A 180 8.71 19.19 6.85
C MET A 180 8.25 19.85 5.55
N GLY A 181 6.95 19.77 5.21
CA GLY A 181 6.39 20.45 4.03
C GLY A 181 6.35 21.98 4.12
N LYS A 182 6.54 22.57 5.32
CA LYS A 182 6.69 24.02 5.52
C LYS A 182 8.14 24.49 5.38
N GLU A 183 9.11 23.62 5.65
CA GLU A 183 10.54 23.92 5.52
C GLU A 183 11.02 23.83 4.07
N ASN A 184 10.41 22.98 3.24
CA ASN A 184 10.73 22.87 1.81
C ASN A 184 10.06 23.94 0.90
N ASN A 185 9.42 24.96 1.49
CA ASN A 185 8.79 26.09 0.78
C ASN A 185 9.38 27.46 1.23
N LEU A 186 10.57 27.45 1.82
CA LEU A 186 11.39 28.63 2.14
C LEU A 186 12.73 28.52 1.40
#